data_AF-A0A9E2QMZ3-F1
#
_entry.id   AF-A0A9E2QMZ3-F1
#
_cell.length_a   1.000
_cell.length_b   1.000
_cell.length_c   1.000
_cell.angle_alpha   90.00
_cell.angle_beta   90.00
_cell.angle_gamma   90.00
#
_symmetry.space_group_name_H-M   'P 1'
#
loop_
_entity.id
_entity.type
_entity.pdbx_description
1 polymer ?
#
loop_
_entity_poly.entity_id
_entity_poly.type
_entity_poly.pdbx_seq_one_letter_code
_entity_poly.pdbx_strand_id
1 'polypeptide(L)'
;MEKETGFSPEKEPTLSKEIWIIDDEKEIIKGVLRFWQMKTKNLGYDFKHFETGQSALEEIKKRKESKERLPEMVFVDGELEKDQGELSKGVNFIKEIRSIDGVKQPKIVAHSSDFANNVELLMAGADLGFQKQDITKSAEFLQDPEHY
;
A
#
# COMPACT_ATOMS: atom_id res chain seq x y z
N MET A 1 13.16 -45.09 29.24
CA MET A 1 12.35 -43.87 29.43
C MET A 1 13.10 -42.76 28.75
N GLU A 2 12.93 -42.63 27.43
CA GLU A 2 13.59 -41.62 26.62
C GLU A 2 12.65 -40.41 26.52
N LYS A 3 13.14 -39.23 26.90
CA LYS A 3 12.42 -37.96 26.73
C LYS A 3 12.79 -37.42 25.36
N GLU A 4 11.88 -37.55 24.39
CA GLU A 4 11.94 -36.76 23.17
C GLU A 4 11.65 -35.30 23.54
N THR A 5 12.68 -34.46 23.50
CA THR A 5 12.50 -33.01 23.55
C THR A 5 11.95 -32.57 22.20
N GLY A 6 10.61 -32.45 22.13
CA GLY A 6 9.93 -31.77 21.05
C GLY A 6 10.36 -30.31 21.00
N PHE A 7 11.33 -30.01 20.15
CA PHE A 7 11.61 -28.64 19.71
C PHE A 7 10.50 -28.26 18.73
N SER A 8 9.42 -27.66 19.24
CA SER A 8 8.53 -26.89 18.38
C SER A 8 9.27 -25.61 18.02
N PRO A 9 9.59 -25.34 16.75
CA PRO A 9 10.08 -24.03 16.38
C PRO A 9 8.95 -23.04 16.68
N GLU A 10 9.15 -22.21 17.70
CA GLU A 10 8.33 -21.02 17.90
C GLU A 10 8.35 -20.28 16.56
N LYS A 11 7.19 -20.20 15.89
CA LYS A 11 7.04 -19.33 14.73
C LYS A 11 7.41 -17.95 15.21
N GLU A 12 8.57 -17.44 14.78
CA GLU A 12 8.90 -16.04 14.91
C GLU A 12 7.67 -15.25 14.47
N PRO A 13 7.22 -14.25 15.25
CA PRO A 13 6.10 -13.42 14.82
C PRO A 13 6.53 -12.76 13.52
N THR A 14 6.01 -13.26 12.39
CA THR A 14 6.13 -12.60 11.10
C THR A 14 5.58 -11.20 11.30
N LEU A 15 6.48 -10.23 11.40
CA LEU A 15 6.16 -8.81 11.46
C LEU A 15 5.13 -8.54 10.38
N SER A 16 3.95 -8.07 10.76
CA SER A 16 2.89 -7.80 9.80
C SER A 16 3.43 -6.90 8.69
N LYS A 17 3.13 -7.26 7.46
CA LYS A 17 3.51 -6.48 6.29
C LYS A 17 2.43 -5.43 6.07
N GLU A 18 2.74 -4.17 6.37
CA GLU A 18 1.76 -3.10 6.29
C GLU A 18 1.62 -2.59 4.86
N ILE A 19 0.37 -2.47 4.41
CA ILE A 19 -0.01 -1.98 3.08
C ILE A 19 -0.95 -0.80 3.27
N TRP A 20 -0.60 0.32 2.64
CA TRP A 20 -1.45 1.51 2.66
C TRP A 20 -2.26 1.63 1.38
N ILE A 21 -3.48 2.13 1.51
CA ILE A 21 -4.38 2.48 0.42
C ILE A 21 -4.74 3.95 0.59
N ILE A 22 -4.59 4.73 -0.46
CA ILE A 22 -4.83 6.17 -0.45
C ILE A 22 -5.84 6.46 -1.55
N ASP A 23 -7.06 6.74 -1.13
CA ASP A 23 -8.23 6.75 -1.99
C ASP A 23 -9.41 7.39 -1.25
N ASP A 24 -10.15 8.28 -1.89
CA ASP A 24 -11.27 8.98 -1.27
C ASP A 24 -12.62 8.24 -1.40
N GLU A 25 -12.72 7.22 -2.24
CA GLU A 25 -13.92 6.43 -2.54
C GLU A 25 -14.11 5.24 -1.58
N LYS A 26 -14.57 5.53 -0.36
CA LYS A 26 -14.75 4.52 0.72
C LYS A 26 -15.47 3.24 0.30
N GLU A 27 -16.58 3.34 -0.42
CA GLU A 27 -17.42 2.18 -0.71
C GLU A 27 -16.74 1.23 -1.72
N ILE A 28 -16.07 1.77 -2.73
CA ILE A 28 -15.29 0.97 -3.69
C ILE A 28 -14.13 0.30 -2.97
N ILE A 29 -13.38 1.05 -2.17
CA ILE A 29 -12.23 0.52 -1.44
C ILE A 29 -12.62 -0.53 -0.40
N LYS A 30 -13.78 -0.41 0.25
CA LYS A 30 -14.27 -1.44 1.17
C LYS A 30 -14.45 -2.80 0.47
N GLY A 31 -14.97 -2.78 -0.76
CA GLY A 31 -15.07 -3.98 -1.60
C GLY A 31 -13.70 -4.55 -1.96
N VAL A 32 -12.78 -3.67 -2.40
CA VAL A 32 -11.40 -4.03 -2.76
C VAL A 32 -10.65 -4.67 -1.59
N LEU A 33 -10.64 -3.97 -0.45
CA LEU A 33 -10.00 -4.44 0.78
C LEU A 33 -10.52 -5.78 1.24
N ARG A 34 -11.84 -5.97 1.24
CA ARG A 34 -12.44 -7.25 1.63
C ARG A 34 -11.95 -8.39 0.73
N PHE A 35 -11.88 -8.16 -0.57
CA PHE A 35 -11.39 -9.17 -1.51
C PHE A 35 -9.91 -9.45 -1.31
N TRP A 36 -9.06 -8.43 -1.17
CA TRP A 36 -7.64 -8.58 -0.90
C TRP A 36 -7.41 -9.34 0.41
N GLN A 37 -8.04 -8.95 1.51
CA GLN A 37 -7.95 -9.64 2.79
C GLN A 37 -8.36 -11.11 2.70
N MET A 38 -9.37 -11.45 1.89
CA MET A 38 -9.76 -12.85 1.66
C MET A 38 -8.67 -13.62 0.90
N LYS A 39 -8.03 -12.99 -0.09
CA LYS A 39 -6.98 -13.61 -0.93
C LYS A 39 -5.63 -13.70 -0.22
N THR A 40 -5.36 -12.82 0.73
CA THR A 40 -4.06 -12.69 1.41
C THR A 40 -4.12 -13.05 2.89
N LYS A 41 -5.20 -13.69 3.36
CA LYS A 41 -5.44 -14.00 4.79
C LYS A 41 -4.26 -14.67 5.49
N ASN A 42 -3.51 -15.52 4.78
CA ASN A 42 -2.40 -16.29 5.33
C ASN A 42 -1.03 -15.59 5.19
N LEU A 43 -0.98 -14.38 4.62
CA LEU A 43 0.26 -13.66 4.30
C LEU A 43 0.63 -12.60 5.34
N GLY A 44 -0.21 -12.38 6.36
CA GLY A 44 0.10 -11.45 7.45
C GLY A 44 0.09 -9.97 7.04
N TYR A 45 -0.67 -9.61 6.00
CA TYR A 45 -0.84 -8.19 5.64
C TYR A 45 -1.73 -7.46 6.64
N ASP A 46 -1.31 -6.24 6.97
CA ASP A 46 -2.11 -5.27 7.70
C ASP A 46 -2.45 -4.11 6.74
N PHE A 47 -3.73 -3.88 6.50
CA PHE A 47 -4.18 -2.89 5.53
C PHE A 47 -4.64 -1.61 6.25
N LYS A 48 -4.04 -0.48 5.89
CA LYS A 48 -4.43 0.85 6.40
C LYS A 48 -4.94 1.71 5.26
N HIS A 49 -6.12 2.30 5.43
CA HIS A 49 -6.74 3.18 4.44
C HIS A 49 -6.64 4.64 4.89
N PHE A 50 -6.27 5.52 3.96
CA PHE A 50 -6.26 6.96 4.10
C PHE A 50 -7.20 7.55 3.04
N GLU A 51 -8.10 8.43 3.48
CA GLU A 51 -9.03 9.12 2.57
C GLU A 51 -8.38 10.26 1.79
N THR A 52 -7.17 10.67 2.19
CA THR A 52 -6.44 11.79 1.62
C THR A 52 -4.95 11.50 1.57
N GLY A 53 -4.29 11.97 0.52
CA GLY A 53 -2.84 12.01 0.41
C GLY A 53 -2.20 12.84 1.53
N GLN A 54 -2.83 13.94 1.95
CA GLN A 54 -2.35 14.76 3.08
C GLN A 54 -2.21 13.93 4.37
N SER A 55 -3.24 13.15 4.75
CA SER A 55 -3.19 12.34 5.99
C SER A 55 -2.14 11.23 5.92
N ALA A 56 -1.92 10.65 4.74
CA ALA A 56 -0.86 9.69 4.52
C ALA A 56 0.54 10.34 4.61
N LEU A 57 0.74 11.53 4.05
CA LEU A 57 2.01 12.27 4.15
C LEU A 57 2.32 12.68 5.60
N GLU A 58 1.32 13.11 6.36
CA GLU A 58 1.48 13.43 7.78
C GLU A 58 1.94 12.21 8.59
N GLU A 59 1.35 11.04 8.34
CA GLU A 59 1.77 9.80 9.00
C GLU A 59 3.21 9.40 8.59
N ILE A 60 3.61 9.59 7.32
CA ILE A 60 4.98 9.33 6.88
C ILE A 60 5.97 10.25 7.59
N LYS A 61 5.67 11.55 7.68
CA LYS A 61 6.50 12.52 8.38
C LYS A 61 6.66 12.15 9.85
N LYS A 62 5.55 11.83 10.51
CA LYS A 62 5.54 11.36 11.90
C LYS A 62 6.42 10.11 12.07
N ARG A 63 6.28 9.10 11.20
CA ARG A 63 7.09 7.87 11.28
C ARG A 63 8.56 8.10 11.00
N LYS A 64 8.89 9.03 10.09
CA LYS A 64 10.28 9.45 9.87
C LYS A 64 10.88 10.06 11.13
N GLU A 65 10.15 10.95 11.80
CA GLU A 65 10.58 11.58 13.06
C GLU A 65 10.75 10.57 14.20
N SER A 66 9.81 9.62 14.32
CA SER A 66 9.87 8.55 15.34
C SER A 66 10.78 7.37 14.95
N LYS A 67 11.41 7.41 13.76
CA LYS A 67 12.23 6.32 13.18
C LYS A 67 11.48 4.99 13.08
N GLU A 68 10.18 5.06 12.85
CA GLU A 68 9.34 3.91 12.57
C GLU A 68 9.45 3.50 11.10
N ARG A 69 9.20 2.22 10.84
CA ARG A 69 9.17 1.70 9.46
C ARG A 69 7.99 2.31 8.69
N LEU A 70 8.26 2.66 7.44
CA LEU A 70 7.21 2.95 6.45
C LEU A 70 6.51 1.64 6.03
N PRO A 71 5.30 1.72 5.43
CA PRO A 71 4.65 0.55 4.86
C PRO A 71 5.54 -0.13 3.80
N GLU A 72 5.29 -1.40 3.52
CA GLU A 72 5.97 -2.12 2.45
C GLU A 72 5.45 -1.66 1.07
N MET A 73 4.14 -1.42 1.00
CA MET A 73 3.44 -1.02 -0.22
C MET A 73 2.46 0.11 0.03
N VAL A 74 2.28 0.97 -0.97
CA VAL A 74 1.27 2.03 -0.99
C VAL A 74 0.51 1.98 -2.31
N PHE A 75 -0.80 1.74 -2.25
CA PHE A 75 -1.71 1.87 -3.39
C PHE A 75 -2.28 3.28 -3.41
N VAL A 76 -2.20 3.95 -4.56
CA VAL A 76 -2.56 5.37 -4.70
C VAL A 76 -3.55 5.53 -5.84
N ASP A 77 -4.70 6.14 -5.57
CA ASP A 77 -5.63 6.58 -6.62
C ASP A 77 -5.10 7.83 -7.34
N GLY A 78 -5.53 8.05 -8.58
CA GLY A 78 -5.15 9.21 -9.38
C GLY A 78 -5.81 10.50 -8.92
N GLU A 79 -7.04 10.41 -8.44
CA GLU A 79 -7.87 11.51 -8.00
C GLU A 79 -8.18 11.34 -6.51
N LEU A 80 -7.89 12.39 -5.74
CA LEU A 80 -8.09 12.44 -4.30
C LEU A 80 -8.90 13.71 -4.00
N GLU A 81 -10.15 13.76 -4.43
CA GLU A 81 -11.00 14.98 -4.38
C GLU A 81 -11.20 15.51 -2.96
N LYS A 82 -10.97 14.67 -1.94
CA LYS A 82 -10.98 15.07 -0.51
C LYS A 82 -9.74 15.84 -0.07
N ASP A 83 -8.66 15.83 -0.84
CA ASP A 83 -7.51 16.71 -0.62
C ASP A 83 -7.76 18.12 -1.15
N GLN A 84 -7.01 19.08 -0.61
CA GLN A 84 -7.05 20.47 -1.08
C GLN A 84 -5.86 20.78 -1.98
N GLY A 85 -6.09 21.62 -2.99
CA GLY A 85 -5.03 22.14 -3.86
C GLY A 85 -4.40 21.05 -4.73
N GLU A 86 -3.06 21.05 -4.78
CA GLU A 86 -2.30 20.16 -5.67
C GLU A 86 -2.37 18.69 -5.24
N LEU A 87 -2.61 18.41 -3.96
CA LEU A 87 -2.74 17.03 -3.47
C LEU A 87 -4.03 16.33 -3.90
N SER A 88 -4.96 17.05 -4.51
CA SER A 88 -6.14 16.43 -5.15
C SER A 88 -5.78 15.50 -6.33
N LYS A 89 -4.52 15.56 -6.79
CA LYS A 89 -3.97 14.62 -7.77
C LYS A 89 -2.95 13.71 -7.09
N GLY A 90 -3.18 12.40 -7.14
CA GLY A 90 -2.29 11.39 -6.55
C GLY A 90 -0.84 11.46 -7.07
N VAL A 91 -0.63 11.98 -8.29
CA VAL A 91 0.73 12.21 -8.85
C VAL A 91 1.57 13.12 -7.96
N ASN A 92 0.96 14.10 -7.29
CA ASN A 92 1.69 15.02 -6.42
C ASN A 92 2.02 14.37 -5.08
N PHE A 93 1.14 13.52 -4.56
CA PHE A 93 1.47 12.66 -3.42
C PHE A 93 2.69 11.75 -3.70
N ILE A 94 2.75 11.14 -4.89
CA ILE A 94 3.88 10.28 -5.28
C ILE A 94 5.18 11.10 -5.30
N LYS A 95 5.18 12.27 -5.95
CA LYS A 95 6.35 13.16 -5.99
C LYS A 95 6.82 13.53 -4.59
N GLU A 96 5.90 13.87 -3.70
CA GLU A 96 6.20 14.20 -2.31
C GLU A 96 6.87 13.01 -1.60
N ILE A 97 6.31 11.79 -1.65
CA ILE A 97 6.93 10.60 -1.05
C ILE A 97 8.34 10.35 -1.60
N ARG A 98 8.48 10.39 -2.93
CA ARG A 98 9.76 10.12 -3.60
C ARG A 98 10.83 11.16 -3.29
N SER A 99 10.43 12.37 -2.89
CA SER A 99 11.35 13.42 -2.42
C SER A 99 11.88 13.21 -1.00
N ILE A 100 11.34 12.25 -0.24
CA ILE A 100 11.72 12.04 1.16
C ILE A 100 13.03 11.26 1.24
N ASP A 101 14.11 11.97 1.55
CA ASP A 101 15.42 11.35 1.78
C ASP A 101 15.54 10.65 3.13
N GLY A 102 16.45 9.68 3.19
CA GLY A 102 16.90 9.04 4.43
C GLY A 102 15.98 7.96 4.99
N VAL A 103 15.00 7.49 4.21
CA VAL A 103 14.10 6.39 4.57
C VAL A 103 14.03 5.37 3.43
N LYS A 104 13.84 4.08 3.77
CA LYS A 104 13.54 3.07 2.76
C LYS A 104 12.15 3.37 2.20
N GLN A 105 12.10 3.65 0.90
CA GLN A 105 10.88 4.00 0.19
C GLN A 105 9.96 2.77 0.03
N PRO A 106 8.63 2.93 0.16
CA PRO A 106 7.68 1.86 -0.15
C PRO A 106 7.63 1.57 -1.65
N LYS A 107 7.16 0.37 -2.02
CA LYS A 107 6.72 0.07 -3.39
C LYS A 107 5.38 0.78 -3.62
N ILE A 108 5.33 1.71 -4.56
CA ILE A 108 4.15 2.51 -4.88
C ILE A 108 3.41 1.87 -6.06
N VAL A 109 2.13 1.63 -5.90
CA VAL A 109 1.26 1.00 -6.90
C VAL A 109 0.17 1.98 -7.28
N ALA A 110 0.14 2.38 -8.56
CA ALA A 110 -0.96 3.15 -9.12
C ALA A 110 -2.22 2.27 -9.16
N HIS A 111 -3.33 2.77 -8.61
CA HIS A 111 -4.54 1.98 -8.43
C HIS A 111 -5.80 2.80 -8.69
N SER A 112 -5.92 3.34 -9.90
CA SER A 112 -7.08 4.10 -10.37
C SER A 112 -8.04 3.29 -11.24
N SER A 113 -9.32 3.71 -11.28
CA SER A 113 -10.29 3.21 -12.26
C SER A 113 -9.94 3.68 -13.68
N ASP A 114 -9.39 4.89 -13.81
CA ASP A 114 -8.98 5.47 -15.10
C ASP A 114 -7.56 5.02 -15.48
N PHE A 115 -7.43 4.48 -16.70
CA PHE A 115 -6.14 4.10 -17.26
C PHE A 115 -5.19 5.30 -17.40
N ALA A 116 -5.70 6.46 -17.83
CA ALA A 116 -4.89 7.66 -18.02
C ALA A 116 -4.26 8.09 -16.69
N ASN A 117 -5.04 8.08 -15.61
CA ASN A 117 -4.55 8.39 -14.27
C ASN A 117 -3.45 7.41 -13.83
N ASN A 118 -3.60 6.11 -14.09
CA ASN A 118 -2.53 5.15 -13.80
C ASN A 118 -1.25 5.45 -14.61
N VAL A 119 -1.36 5.85 -15.87
CA VAL A 119 -0.20 6.26 -16.68
C VAL A 119 0.48 7.49 -16.07
N GLU A 120 -0.27 8.50 -15.64
CA GLU A 120 0.30 9.69 -15.00
C GLU A 120 1.01 9.36 -13.68
N LEU A 121 0.43 8.48 -12.87
CA LEU A 121 1.04 8.01 -11.61
C LEU A 121 2.35 7.25 -11.86
N LEU A 122 2.39 6.39 -12.89
CA LEU A 122 3.61 5.69 -13.31
C LEU A 122 4.68 6.68 -13.76
N MET A 123 4.33 7.68 -14.57
CA MET A 123 5.26 8.74 -14.98
C MET A 123 5.76 9.59 -13.80
N ALA A 124 4.97 9.72 -12.74
CA ALA A 124 5.35 10.41 -11.51
C ALA A 124 6.26 9.58 -10.58
N GLY A 125 6.44 8.28 -10.86
CA GLY A 125 7.34 7.40 -10.11
C GLY A 125 6.66 6.29 -9.29
N ALA A 126 5.41 5.92 -9.62
CA ALA A 126 4.87 4.62 -9.18
C ALA A 126 5.66 3.47 -9.83
N ASP A 127 5.80 2.36 -9.11
CA ASP A 127 6.55 1.19 -9.55
C ASP A 127 5.71 0.27 -10.46
N LEU A 128 4.41 0.17 -10.18
CA LEU A 128 3.45 -0.68 -10.91
C LEU A 128 2.09 0.02 -11.02
N GLY A 129 1.23 -0.47 -11.90
CA GLY A 129 -0.13 0.04 -12.05
C GLY A 129 -1.16 -1.07 -12.28
N PHE A 130 -2.27 -1.01 -11.56
CA PHE A 130 -3.42 -1.88 -11.75
C PHE A 130 -4.69 -1.03 -11.83
N GLN A 131 -5.60 -1.37 -12.75
CA GLN A 131 -6.91 -0.73 -12.74
C GLN A 131 -7.77 -1.29 -11.60
N LYS A 132 -8.58 -0.46 -10.95
CA LYS A 132 -9.48 -0.90 -9.85
C LYS A 132 -10.43 -2.02 -10.30
N GLN A 133 -10.92 -2.00 -11.55
CA GLN A 133 -11.74 -3.08 -12.11
C GLN A 133 -10.98 -4.41 -12.26
N ASP A 134 -9.65 -4.38 -12.36
CA ASP A 134 -8.77 -5.55 -12.45
C ASP A 134 -8.36 -6.07 -11.06
N ILE A 135 -9.31 -6.04 -10.11
CA ILE A 135 -9.11 -6.42 -8.70
C ILE A 135 -8.46 -7.80 -8.50
N THR A 136 -8.67 -8.73 -9.43
CA THR A 136 -8.06 -10.06 -9.39
C THR A 136 -6.55 -9.97 -9.62
N LYS A 137 -6.09 -9.14 -10.55
CA LYS A 137 -4.64 -8.96 -10.82
C LYS A 137 -3.94 -8.29 -9.66
N SER A 138 -4.54 -7.27 -9.05
CA SER A 138 -3.95 -6.64 -7.87
C SER A 138 -3.90 -7.60 -6.67
N ALA A 139 -4.88 -8.50 -6.54
CA ALA A 139 -4.83 -9.55 -5.53
C ALA A 139 -3.77 -10.62 -5.81
N GLU A 140 -3.60 -11.05 -7.06
CA GLU A 140 -2.53 -11.97 -7.48
C GLU A 140 -1.16 -11.37 -7.20
N PHE A 141 -0.96 -10.09 -7.54
CA PHE A 141 0.24 -9.34 -7.19
C PHE A 141 0.50 -9.35 -5.68
N LEU A 142 -0.51 -9.10 -4.85
CA LEU A 142 -0.35 -9.16 -3.39
C LEU A 142 0.00 -10.57 -2.90
N GLN A 143 -0.44 -11.62 -3.58
CA GLN A 143 -0.09 -12.99 -3.22
C GLN A 143 1.37 -13.33 -3.51
N ASP A 144 1.95 -12.71 -4.54
CA ASP A 144 3.33 -12.95 -4.94
C ASP A 144 4.01 -11.69 -5.55
N PRO A 145 4.41 -10.72 -4.71
CA PRO A 145 4.89 -9.42 -5.19
C PRO A 145 6.25 -9.44 -5.90
N GLU A 146 7.03 -10.52 -5.73
CA GLU A 146 8.39 -10.66 -6.28
C GLU A 146 8.39 -11.10 -7.74
N HIS A 147 7.25 -11.59 -8.25
CA HIS A 147 7.09 -12.01 -9.65
C HIS A 147 6.59 -10.87 -10.57
N TYR A 148 6.58 -9.62 -10.07
CA TYR A 148 6.09 -8.41 -10.75
C TYR A 148 7.06 -7.22 -10.65
#